data_AF-A0A520UN60-F1
#
_entry.id   AF-A0A520UN60-F1
#
_cell.length_a   1.000
_cell.length_b   1.000
_cell.length_c   1.000
_cell.angle_alpha   90.00
_cell.angle_beta   90.00
_cell.angle_gamma   90.00
#
_symmetry.space_group_name_H-M   'P 1'
#
loop_
_entity.id
_entity.type
_entity.pdbx_description
1 polymer ?
#
loop_
_entity_poly.entity_id
_entity_poly.type
_entity_poly.pdbx_seq_one_letter_code
_entity_poly.pdbx_strand_id
1 'polypeptide(L)' 'MKNTIIKLVRLGLRIHSLFHLLEFVSALYEQAYITATIAFIAMFLELLASFLLPKEHIHIKPLISDVHESCEKE' A
#
# COMPACT_ATOMS: atom_id res chain seq x y z
N MET A 1 6.61 -7.80 -18.63
CA MET A 1 7.45 -8.14 -17.45
C MET A 1 7.50 -6.99 -16.44
N LYS A 2 7.91 -5.77 -16.84
CA LYS A 2 7.94 -4.59 -15.97
C LYS A 2 6.58 -4.30 -15.28
N ASN A 3 5.49 -4.27 -16.06
CA ASN A 3 4.15 -4.01 -15.52
C ASN A 3 3.65 -5.13 -14.59
N THR A 4 4.02 -6.39 -14.83
CA THR A 4 3.69 -7.52 -13.96
C THR A 4 4.38 -7.40 -12.61
N ILE A 5 5.67 -7.05 -12.60
CA ILE A 5 6.44 -6.83 -11.37
C ILE A 5 5.85 -5.66 -10.59
N ILE A 6 5.53 -4.53 -11.26
CA ILE A 6 4.92 -3.37 -10.59
C ILE A 6 3.56 -3.73 -9.97
N LYS A 7 2.72 -4.50 -10.69
CA LYS A 7 1.44 -4.99 -10.14
C LYS A 7 1.63 -5.87 -8.91
N LEU A 8 2.62 -6.78 -8.93
CA LEU A 8 2.96 -7.62 -7.78
C LEU A 8 3.51 -6.79 -6.61
N VAL A 9 4.34 -5.78 -6.87
CA VAL A 9 4.85 -4.87 -5.84
C VAL A 9 3.71 -4.08 -5.21
N ARG A 10 2.77 -3.52 -6.00
CA ARG A 10 1.60 -2.81 -5.45
C ARG A 10 0.73 -3.71 -4.59
N LEU A 11 0.44 -4.93 -5.05
CA LEU A 11 -0.32 -5.89 -4.27
C LEU A 11 0.43 -6.30 -3.00
N GLY A 12 1.72 -6.57 -3.11
CA GLY A 12 2.60 -6.89 -1.98
C GLY A 12 2.62 -5.79 -0.93
N LEU A 13 2.75 -4.53 -1.34
CA LEU A 13 2.67 -3.37 -0.43
C LEU A 13 1.32 -3.33 0.30
N ARG A 14 0.20 -3.53 -0.39
CA ARG A 14 -1.14 -3.55 0.24
C ARG A 14 -1.30 -4.68 1.26
N ILE A 15 -0.84 -5.89 0.91
CA ILE A 15 -0.89 -7.05 1.81
C ILE A 15 0.05 -6.81 3.01
N HIS A 16 1.24 -6.24 2.78
CA HIS A 16 2.18 -5.91 3.86
C HIS A 16 1.60 -4.88 4.82
N SER A 17 0.91 -3.86 4.30
CA SER A 17 0.22 -2.87 5.12
C SER A 17 -0.84 -3.48 6.04
N LEU A 18 -1.45 -4.61 5.66
CA LEU A 18 -2.36 -5.35 6.54
C LEU A 18 -1.61 -5.99 7.74
N PHE A 19 -0.37 -6.46 7.54
CA PHE A 19 0.44 -6.95 8.66
C PHE A 19 0.83 -5.82 9.61
N HIS A 20 1.18 -4.64 9.09
CA HIS A 20 1.41 -3.48 9.95
C HIS A 20 0.15 -3.00 10.66
N LEU A 21 -1.04 -3.17 10.08
CA LEU A 21 -2.29 -2.90 10.78
C LEU A 21 -2.49 -3.85 11.98
N LEU A 22 -2.22 -5.14 11.80
CA LEU A 22 -2.28 -6.13 12.89
C LEU A 22 -1.25 -5.81 13.99
N GLU A 23 -0.04 -5.42 13.60
CA GLU A 23 1.03 -4.99 14.51
C GLU A 23 0.64 -3.72 15.27
N PHE A 24 0.06 -2.73 14.59
CA PHE A 24 -0.42 -1.49 15.20
C PHE A 24 -1.48 -1.76 16.27
N VAL A 25 -2.50 -2.55 15.94
CA VAL A 25 -3.57 -2.90 16.89
C VAL A 25 -3.02 -3.69 18.08
N SER A 26 -2.11 -4.64 17.82
CA SER A 26 -1.46 -5.42 18.89
C SER A 26 -0.61 -4.53 19.79
N ALA A 27 0.15 -3.59 19.22
CA ALA A 27 0.97 -2.66 19.98
C ALA A 27 0.14 -1.66 20.79
N LEU A 28 -1.01 -1.22 20.29
CA LEU A 28 -1.96 -0.42 21.09
C LEU A 28 -2.51 -1.21 22.27
N TYR A 29 -2.86 -2.48 22.07
CA TYR A 29 -3.35 -3.37 23.13
C TYR A 29 -2.30 -3.57 24.24
N GLU A 30 -1.04 -3.76 23.86
CA GLU A 30 0.10 -3.92 24.78
C GLU A 30 0.66 -2.58 25.31
N GLN A 31 0.02 -1.44 25.02
CA GLN A 31 0.49 -0.10 25.39
C GLN A 31 1.91 0.25 24.89
N ALA A 32 2.38 -0.43 23.86
CA ALA A 32 3.69 -0.23 23.23
C ALA A 32 3.64 0.91 22.21
N TYR A 33 3.47 2.15 22.67
CA TYR A 33 3.15 3.29 21.80
C TYR A 33 4.24 3.66 20.78
N ILE A 34 5.52 3.42 21.10
CA ILE A 34 6.61 3.63 20.13
C ILE A 34 6.45 2.66 18.96
N THR A 35 6.23 1.38 19.24
CA THR A 35 5.97 0.35 18.23
C THR A 35 4.70 0.68 17.43
N ALA A 36 3.61 1.07 18.10
CA ALA A 36 2.39 1.47 17.43
C ALA A 36 2.63 2.66 16.46
N THR A 37 3.41 3.65 16.88
CA THR A 37 3.73 4.80 16.03
C THR A 37 4.53 4.38 14.79
N ILE A 38 5.54 3.53 14.95
CA ILE A 38 6.36 3.03 13.84
C ILE A 38 5.49 2.21 12.87
N ALA A 39 4.69 1.28 13.39
CA ALA A 39 3.79 0.45 12.58
C ALA A 39 2.78 1.29 11.80
N PHE A 40 2.21 2.32 12.42
CA PHE A 40 1.30 3.26 11.76
C PHE A 40 1.98 4.02 10.62
N ILE A 41 3.18 4.58 10.86
CA ILE A 41 3.93 5.31 9.85
C ILE A 41 4.32 4.39 8.69
N ALA A 42 4.79 3.17 8.99
CA ALA A 42 5.16 2.19 7.97
C ALA A 42 3.95 1.82 7.10
N MET A 43 2.83 1.44 7.73
CA MET A 43 1.56 1.17 7.03
C MET A 43 1.14 2.34 6.14
N PHE A 44 1.20 3.57 6.65
CA PHE A 44 0.81 4.76 5.88
C PHE A 44 1.69 4.97 4.65
N LEU A 45 3.01 4.85 4.81
CA LEU A 45 3.97 4.98 3.71
C LEU A 45 3.79 3.88 2.65
N GLU A 46 3.56 2.64 3.07
CA GLU A 46 3.33 1.53 2.15
C GLU A 46 2.02 1.67 1.36
N LEU A 47 0.94 2.08 2.02
CA LEU A 47 -0.32 2.36 1.34
C LEU A 47 -0.14 3.47 0.31
N LEU A 48 0.48 4.58 0.68
CA LEU A 48 0.80 5.67 -0.24
C LEU A 48 1.64 5.18 -1.42
N ALA A 49 2.72 4.43 -1.15
CA ALA A 49 3.57 3.86 -2.19
C ALA A 49 2.80 2.91 -3.12
N SER A 50 1.84 2.13 -2.59
CA SER A 50 1.03 1.21 -3.38
C SER A 50 0.18 1.92 -4.44
N PHE A 51 -0.15 3.20 -4.22
CA PHE A 51 -0.85 4.04 -5.19
C PHE A 51 0.15 4.86 -6.02
N LEU A 52 1.10 5.53 -5.38
CA LEU A 52 1.95 6.57 -5.96
C LEU A 52 3.21 6.08 -6.70
N LEU A 53 3.39 4.76 -6.87
CA LEU A 53 4.47 4.22 -7.71
C LEU A 53 4.42 4.86 -9.13
N PRO A 54 5.56 5.35 -9.65
CA PRO A 54 5.60 6.48 -10.59
C PRO A 54 5.09 6.17 -12.00
N LYS A 55 4.74 7.27 -12.71
CA LYS A 55 4.32 7.33 -14.13
C LYS A 55 3.01 6.64 -14.48
N GLU A 56 2.08 6.52 -13.54
CA GLU A 56 0.77 5.95 -13.86
C GLU A 56 -0.39 6.74 -13.23
N HIS A 57 -1.44 6.95 -14.01
CA HIS A 57 -2.75 7.42 -13.58
C HIS A 57 -3.45 6.30 -12.82
N ILE A 58 -4.07 6.63 -11.68
CA ILE A 58 -4.70 5.66 -10.79
C ILE A 58 -6.21 5.89 -10.79
N HIS A 59 -6.96 4.89 -11.26
CA HIS A 59 -8.41 4.83 -11.13
C HIS A 59 -8.76 3.99 -9.91
N ILE A 60 -9.25 4.65 -8.85
CA ILE A 60 -9.59 3.98 -7.60
C ILE A 60 -10.84 3.13 -7.81
N LYS A 61 -10.70 1.81 -7.65
CA LYS A 61 -11.78 0.82 -7.66
C LYS A 61 -11.80 0.10 -6.29
N PRO A 62 -12.94 -0.49 -5.87
CA PRO A 62 -13.09 -1.03 -4.51
C PRO A 62 -12.15 -2.20 -4.15
N LEU A 63 -11.78 -3.03 -5.13
CA LEU A 63 -10.96 -4.22 -4.92
C LEU A 63 -9.53 -4.07 -5.46
N ILE A 64 -9.40 -3.69 -6.74
CA ILE A 64 -8.11 -3.51 -7.41
C ILE A 64 -8.20 -2.24 -8.24
N SER A 65 -7.47 -1.20 -7.84
CA SER A 65 -7.31 0.03 -8.61
C SER A 65 -6.78 -0.27 -10.01
N ASP A 66 -7.33 0.41 -11.02
CA ASP A 66 -6.74 0.43 -12.35
C ASP A 66 -5.59 1.41 -12.38
N VAL A 67 -4.50 1.04 -13.06
CA VAL A 67 -3.30 1.86 -13.07
C VAL A 67 -2.58 1.71 -14.41
N HIS A 68 -2.42 2.83 -15.13
CA HIS A 68 -1.86 2.87 -16.48
C HIS A 68 -1.11 4.18 -16.76
N GLU A 69 -0.23 4.21 -17.76
CA GLU A 69 0.60 5.39 -18.07
C GLU A 69 -0.16 6.50 -18.83
N SER A 70 -1.27 6.18 -19.50
CA SER A 70 -2.09 7.14 -20.24
C SER A 70 -3.54 6.65 -20.38
N CYS A 71 -4.51 7.55 -20.15
CA CYS A 71 -5.93 7.31 -20.35
C CYS A 71 -6.35 7.16 -21.82
N GLU A 72 -5.53 7.60 -22.78
CA GLU A 72 -5.90 7.62 -24.21
C GLU A 72 -5.75 6.25 -24.91
N LYS A 73 -5.15 5.26 -24.23
CA LYS A 73 -4.88 3.92 -24.77
C LYS A 73 -5.71 2.81 -24.12
N GLU A 74 -6.82 3.15 -23.46
CA GLU A 74 -7.77 2.17 -22.93
C GLU A 74 -8.70 1.60 -24.01
#